data_AF-A0A7I7RAZ1-F1
#
_entry.id   AF-A0A7I7RAZ1-F1
#
_cell.length_a   1.000
_cell.length_b   1.000
_cell.length_c   1.000
_cell.angle_alpha   90.00
_cell.angle_beta   90.00
_cell.angle_gamma   90.00
#
_symmetry.space_group_name_H-M   'P 1'
#
loop_
_entity.id
_entity.type
_entity.pdbx_description
1 polymer ?
#
loop_
_entity_poly.entity_id
_entity_poly.type
_entity_poly.pdbx_seq_one_letter_code
_entity_poly.pdbx_strand_id
1 'polypeptide(L)'
;MFAAQIGLLTEAVSLGASLGVDEAKLLASVSHGSGASRVGEFISARGSVAGFVADVGEFIGKDVDVVRKTAAELGSELGLLDDVINAGIRL
;
A
#
# COMPACT_ATOMS: atom_id res chain seq x y z
N MET A 1 -8.78 0.50 -3.36
CA MET A 1 -7.68 1.32 -3.90
C MET A 1 -6.69 1.77 -2.84
N PHE A 2 -7.11 2.39 -1.73
CA PHE A 2 -6.20 2.85 -0.68
C PHE A 2 -5.24 1.76 -0.17
N ALA A 3 -5.79 0.63 0.31
CA ALA A 3 -5.05 -0.56 0.74
C ALA A 3 -4.07 -1.09 -0.32
N ALA A 4 -4.51 -1.15 -1.59
CA ALA A 4 -3.67 -1.60 -2.71
C ALA A 4 -2.52 -0.64 -3.00
N GLN A 5 -2.74 0.68 -2.88
CA GLN A 5 -1.70 1.69 -3.07
C GLN A 5 -0.62 1.62 -1.98
N ILE A 6 -0.99 1.25 -0.75
CA ILE A 6 0.00 0.96 0.31
C ILE A 6 0.91 -0.17 -0.13
N GLY A 7 0.37 -1.31 -0.55
CA GLY A 7 1.21 -2.44 -0.93
C GLY A 7 2.03 -2.20 -2.20
N LEU A 8 1.51 -1.44 -3.18
CA LEU A 8 2.33 -0.98 -4.31
C LEU A 8 3.53 -0.15 -3.86
N LEU A 9 3.34 0.74 -2.87
CA LEU A 9 4.44 1.52 -2.30
C LEU A 9 5.38 0.66 -1.46
N THR A 10 4.87 -0.33 -0.72
CA THR A 10 5.70 -1.32 -0.01
C THR A 10 6.62 -2.05 -0.98
N GLU A 11 6.07 -2.57 -2.09
CA GLU A 11 6.86 -3.28 -3.12
C GLU A 11 7.83 -2.34 -3.84
N ALA A 12 7.43 -1.10 -4.12
CA ALA A 12 8.33 -0.11 -4.70
C ALA A 12 9.52 0.21 -3.77
N VAL A 13 9.27 0.37 -2.48
CA VAL A 13 10.32 0.58 -1.46
C VAL A 13 11.20 -0.65 -1.32
N SER A 14 10.64 -1.86 -1.31
CA SER A 14 11.38 -3.14 -1.27
C SER A 14 12.31 -3.28 -2.48
N LEU A 15 11.79 -3.01 -3.69
CA LEU A 15 12.59 -2.99 -4.91
C LEU A 15 13.68 -1.92 -4.85
N GLY A 16 13.34 -0.70 -4.43
CA GLY A 16 14.30 0.40 -4.25
C GLY A 16 15.44 0.02 -3.31
N ALA A 17 15.14 -0.59 -2.17
CA ALA A 17 16.12 -1.06 -1.20
C ALA A 17 17.07 -2.11 -1.82
N SER A 18 16.55 -3.04 -2.61
CA SER A 18 17.38 -4.04 -3.33
C SER A 18 18.37 -3.40 -4.33
N LEU A 19 18.06 -2.19 -4.79
CA LEU A 19 18.87 -1.39 -5.72
C LEU A 19 19.73 -0.32 -5.00
N GLY A 20 19.69 -0.25 -3.66
CA GLY A 20 20.42 0.75 -2.88
C GLY A 20 19.79 2.16 -2.91
N VAL A 21 18.50 2.27 -3.21
CA VAL A 21 17.74 3.52 -3.20
C VAL A 21 17.16 3.76 -1.81
N ASP A 22 17.40 4.96 -1.27
CA ASP A 22 16.82 5.42 -0.01
C ASP A 22 15.29 5.59 -0.12
N GLU A 23 14.56 5.12 0.89
CA GLU A 23 13.09 5.13 0.90
C GLU A 23 12.52 6.54 0.76
N ALA A 24 13.03 7.53 1.51
CA ALA A 24 12.51 8.89 1.46
C ALA A 24 12.73 9.52 0.08
N LYS A 25 13.89 9.28 -0.55
CA LYS A 25 14.16 9.72 -1.92
C LYS A 25 13.25 9.03 -2.94
N LEU A 26 12.97 7.74 -2.75
CA LEU A 26 12.05 6.98 -3.61
C LEU A 26 10.63 7.56 -3.51
N LEU A 27 10.11 7.72 -2.30
CA LEU A 27 8.77 8.26 -2.05
C LEU A 27 8.62 9.68 -2.62
N ALA A 28 9.63 10.54 -2.40
CA ALA A 28 9.66 11.87 -2.99
C ALA A 28 9.62 11.81 -4.53
N SER A 29 10.42 10.94 -5.14
CA SER A 29 10.45 10.78 -6.61
C SER A 29 9.12 10.28 -7.17
N VAL A 30 8.48 9.31 -6.51
CA VAL A 30 7.16 8.78 -6.92
C VAL A 30 6.08 9.86 -6.88
N SER A 31 6.15 10.78 -5.91
CA SER A 31 5.19 11.90 -5.79
C SER A 31 5.24 12.88 -6.97
N HIS A 32 6.34 12.92 -7.72
CA HIS A 32 6.50 13.74 -8.91
C HIS A 32 6.22 12.98 -10.22
N GLY A 33 5.93 11.68 -10.15
CA GLY A 33 5.62 10.84 -11.31
C GLY A 33 4.15 10.43 -11.37
N SER A 34 3.80 9.57 -12.34
CA SER A 34 2.44 9.03 -12.49
C SER A 34 2.00 8.10 -11.35
N GLY A 35 2.93 7.69 -10.48
CA GLY A 35 2.63 6.93 -9.26
C GLY A 35 2.15 7.80 -8.09
N ALA A 36 2.07 9.13 -8.27
CA ALA A 36 1.56 10.04 -7.25
C ALA A 36 0.14 9.63 -6.81
N SER A 37 -0.07 9.61 -5.49
CA SER A 37 -1.35 9.24 -4.90
C SER A 37 -1.54 9.89 -3.54
N ARG A 38 -2.79 10.01 -3.10
CA ARG A 38 -3.12 10.52 -1.76
C ARG A 38 -2.49 9.68 -0.64
N VAL A 39 -2.39 8.36 -0.84
CA VAL A 39 -1.69 7.45 0.08
C VAL A 39 -0.21 7.77 0.14
N GLY A 40 0.43 8.00 -1.02
CA GLY A 40 1.83 8.40 -1.10
C GLY A 40 2.14 9.72 -0.38
N GLU A 41 1.22 10.70 -0.42
CA GLU A 41 1.34 11.93 0.37
C GLU A 41 1.33 11.66 1.88
N PHE A 42 0.41 10.82 2.36
CA PHE A 42 0.33 10.46 3.78
C PHE A 42 1.56 9.70 4.27
N ILE A 43 2.03 8.74 3.47
CA ILE A 43 3.23 7.97 3.76
C ILE A 43 4.47 8.88 3.78
N SER A 44 4.60 9.77 2.79
CA SER A 44 5.71 10.73 2.73
C SER A 44 5.72 11.67 3.95
N ALA A 45 4.55 12.12 4.40
CA ALA A 45 4.42 12.93 5.60
C ALA A 45 4.81 12.17 6.88
N ARG A 46 4.59 10.84 6.92
CA ARG A 46 5.02 9.97 8.03
C ARG A 46 6.48 9.53 7.93
N GLY A 47 7.09 9.63 6.74
CA GLY A 47 8.50 9.37 6.48
C GLY A 47 8.85 7.93 6.10
N SER A 48 7.93 6.97 6.27
CA SER A 48 8.12 5.59 5.81
C SER A 48 6.79 4.86 5.63
N VAL A 49 6.77 3.86 4.74
CA VAL A 49 5.62 2.97 4.52
C VAL A 49 5.34 2.16 5.79
N ALA A 50 6.37 1.57 6.39
CA ALA A 50 6.22 0.77 7.61
C ALA A 50 5.68 1.60 8.79
N GLY A 51 6.21 2.82 8.97
CA GLY A 51 5.74 3.73 10.01
C GLY A 51 4.29 4.18 9.81
N PHE A 52 3.86 4.33 8.56
CA PHE A 52 2.46 4.62 8.25
C PHE A 52 1.56 3.41 8.51
N VAL A 53 1.92 2.22 8.00
CA VAL A 53 1.14 0.98 8.18
C VAL A 53 0.92 0.66 9.66
N ALA A 54 1.93 0.88 10.51
CA ALA A 54 1.82 0.68 11.95
C ALA A 54 0.73 1.56 12.60
N ASP A 55 0.45 2.76 12.08
CA ASP A 55 -0.58 3.65 12.62
C ASP A 55 -1.99 3.29 12.14
N VAL A 56 -2.11 2.78 10.91
CA VAL A 56 -3.42 2.65 10.22
C VAL A 56 -3.88 1.21 10.03
N GLY A 57 -3.02 0.22 10.29
CA GLY A 57 -3.24 -1.19 9.95
C GLY A 57 -4.55 -1.77 10.49
N GLU A 58 -4.88 -1.50 11.75
CA GLU A 58 -6.12 -1.98 12.39
C GLU A 58 -7.37 -1.45 11.68
N PHE A 59 -7.33 -0.20 11.22
CA PHE A 59 -8.48 0.44 10.56
C PHE A 59 -8.67 -0.04 9.13
N ILE A 60 -7.59 -0.39 8.43
CA ILE A 60 -7.67 -0.82 7.02
C ILE A 60 -8.09 -2.29 6.92
N GLY A 61 -7.65 -3.14 7.85
CA GLY A 61 -7.97 -4.57 7.82
C GLY A 61 -9.48 -4.84 7.78
N LYS A 62 -10.26 -4.20 8.65
CA LYS A 62 -11.72 -4.38 8.70
C LYS A 62 -12.41 -4.01 7.38
N ASP A 63 -11.95 -2.94 6.71
CA ASP A 63 -12.57 -2.44 5.49
C ASP A 63 -12.26 -3.38 4.31
N VAL A 64 -11.03 -3.92 4.28
CA VAL A 64 -10.62 -4.93 3.29
C VAL A 64 -11.43 -6.21 3.46
N ASP A 65 -11.66 -6.68 4.69
CA ASP A 65 -12.43 -7.90 4.94
C ASP A 65 -13.88 -7.77 4.48
N VAL A 66 -14.51 -6.61 4.69
CA VAL A 66 -15.84 -6.31 4.16
C VAL A 66 -15.86 -6.38 2.63
N VAL A 67 -14.85 -5.81 1.96
CA VAL A 67 -14.74 -5.82 0.50
C VAL A 67 -14.56 -7.25 -0.04
N ARG A 68 -13.68 -8.05 0.59
CA ARG A 68 -13.49 -9.47 0.24
C ARG A 68 -14.78 -10.26 0.37
N LYS A 69 -15.46 -10.13 1.50
CA LYS A 69 -16.73 -10.80 1.75
C LYS A 69 -17.78 -10.42 0.70
N THR A 70 -17.90 -9.13 0.39
CA THR A 70 -18.85 -8.63 -0.60
C THR A 70 -18.56 -9.19 -1.99
N ALA A 71 -17.28 -9.24 -2.39
CA ALA A 71 -16.89 -9.83 -3.67
C ALA A 71 -17.29 -11.32 -3.74
N ALA A 72 -16.99 -12.08 -2.69
CA ALA A 72 -17.32 -13.50 -2.61
C ALA A 72 -18.84 -13.74 -2.64
N GLU A 73 -19.64 -12.93 -1.94
CA GLU A 73 -21.11 -12.98 -1.97
C GLU A 73 -21.69 -12.71 -3.37
N LEU A 74 -20.96 -11.96 -4.22
CA LEU A 74 -21.31 -11.69 -5.61
C LEU A 74 -20.70 -12.71 -6.60
N GLY A 75 -20.01 -13.75 -6.10
CA GLY A 75 -19.37 -14.77 -6.92
C GLY A 75 -18.09 -14.31 -7.62
N SER A 76 -17.37 -13.35 -7.05
CA SER A 76 -16.10 -12.81 -7.57
C SER A 76 -15.01 -12.85 -6.51
N GLU A 77 -13.76 -12.85 -6.96
CA GLU A 77 -12.59 -12.61 -6.12
C GLU A 77 -11.97 -11.24 -6.45
N LEU A 78 -11.10 -10.73 -5.59
CA LEU A 78 -10.37 -9.48 -5.85
C LEU A 78 -9.19 -9.66 -6.83
N GLY A 79 -8.73 -10.89 -7.04
CA GLY A 79 -7.62 -11.20 -7.95
C GLY A 79 -6.34 -10.46 -7.56
N LEU A 80 -5.67 -9.84 -8.54
CA LEU A 80 -4.42 -9.09 -8.32
C LEU A 80 -4.55 -8.00 -7.26
N LEU A 81 -5.75 -7.44 -7.04
CA LEU A 81 -5.97 -6.46 -5.98
C LEU A 81 -5.74 -7.09 -4.60
N ASP A 82 -6.09 -8.35 -4.39
CA ASP A 82 -5.84 -9.01 -3.11
C ASP A 82 -4.33 -9.18 -2.86
N ASP A 83 -3.57 -9.55 -3.88
CA ASP A 83 -2.12 -9.74 -3.79
C ASP A 83 -1.42 -8.44 -3.37
N VAL A 84 -1.73 -7.32 -4.05
CA VAL A 84 -1.14 -6.03 -3.72
C VAL A 84 -1.67 -5.47 -2.40
N ILE A 85 -2.89 -5.80 -1.97
CA ILE A 85 -3.38 -5.45 -0.63
C ILE A 85 -2.57 -6.20 0.43
N ASN A 86 -2.33 -7.51 0.23
CA ASN A 86 -1.59 -8.34 1.17
C ASN A 86 -0.12 -7.92 1.31
N ALA A 87 0.49 -7.41 0.23
CA ALA A 87 1.84 -6.84 0.27
C ALA A 87 1.96 -5.62 1.20
N GLY A 88 0.87 -4.88 1.44
CA GLY A 88 0.88 -3.67 2.26
C GLY A 88 0.48 -3.86 3.72
N ILE A 89 -0.25 -4.94 4.04
CA ILE A 89 -1.03 -5.03 5.29
C ILE A 89 -0.79 -6.35 6.05
N ARG A 90 -0.06 -7.32 5.49
CA ARG A 90 0.38 -8.47 6.29
C ARG A 90 1.44 -8.00 7.29
N LEU A 91 1.00 -7.84 8.55
CA LEU A 91 1.86 -7.81 9.75
C LEU A 91 2.34 -9.23 10.06
#